data_AF-A0A5C7W7N6-F1
#
_entry.id   AF-A0A5C7W7N6-F1
#
_cell.length_a   1.000
_cell.length_b   1.000
_cell.length_c   1.000
_cell.angle_alpha   90.00
_cell.angle_beta   90.00
_cell.angle_gamma   90.00
#
_symmetry.space_group_name_H-M   'P 1'
#
loop_
_entity.id
_entity.type
_entity.pdbx_description
1 polymer ?
#
loop_
_entity_poly.entity_id
_entity_poly.type
_entity_poly.pdbx_seq_one_letter_code
_entity_poly.pdbx_strand_id
1 'polypeptide(L)'
;MTTVTTSLPPLLRRLVQLAVGVLLVLAIGAGALWAVLRIALAPAAGEWATEIGRGPFALQASVPQLVWLATTPWIGERLHGVRVATRLGPVTLGWEPDSPSNPAPALVLHCEPCSVPLPAGVGQPALTLPAAQLTLSRTLTAQNDQALDGLLLLGARALAPDAEAPLLTAHWQARRAGPGWAVRLNWGEHPVRDWLALLAPQLPELARARIDGTLALSADLQLPERTLQLAPVLQGVSVQGLGTEAWAHLHSSCGPRVAVDARGWLARAVLAAEDQRFDEHPGYDLEELLTTLHTNQQRGAIARGGSTLTQQLAKLMVTGGERTLARKLREWLYAVEMEQTLGKARILQLYLNLAPWGETAEGRLVCGAEAAARHHFNVPAQRLSPRQAITLAAMLRNPTRGAERWASEGSVDRERLVWIADQIRGVPVRQRRALAAQLRAEQAVVAAASIRSLSVAGTAPHASTVRLAGAAVR
;
A
#
# COMPACT_ATOMS: atom_id res chain seq x y z
N MET A 1 34.73 -74.95 -9.25
CA MET A 1 34.13 -73.63 -9.54
C MET A 1 34.40 -73.30 -11.01
N THR A 2 33.49 -73.69 -11.90
CA THR A 2 33.58 -73.48 -13.35
C THR A 2 32.96 -72.14 -13.71
N THR A 3 33.78 -71.15 -14.02
CA THR A 3 33.36 -69.88 -14.60
C THR A 3 33.01 -70.09 -16.08
N VAL A 4 31.72 -70.20 -16.39
CA VAL A 4 31.21 -70.14 -17.76
C VAL A 4 31.28 -68.67 -18.21
N THR A 5 32.28 -68.32 -19.01
CA THR A 5 32.34 -67.06 -19.73
C THR A 5 31.46 -67.17 -20.97
N THR A 6 30.18 -66.81 -20.83
CA THR A 6 29.27 -66.62 -21.97
C THR A 6 29.79 -65.45 -22.82
N SER A 7 30.46 -65.76 -23.93
CA SER A 7 30.82 -64.77 -24.95
C SER A 7 29.56 -64.38 -25.73
N LEU A 8 29.23 -63.09 -25.73
CA LEU A 8 28.12 -62.54 -26.50
C LEU A 8 28.38 -62.79 -28.00
N PRO A 9 27.39 -63.25 -28.79
CA PRO A 9 27.54 -63.43 -30.23
C PRO A 9 28.00 -62.13 -30.93
N PRO A 10 28.82 -62.22 -31.99
CA PRO A 10 29.50 -61.05 -32.60
C PRO A 10 28.53 -59.98 -33.10
N LEU A 11 27.32 -60.36 -33.52
CA LEU A 11 26.24 -59.44 -33.90
C LEU A 11 25.73 -58.63 -32.69
N LEU A 12 25.54 -59.29 -31.55
CA LEU A 12 25.09 -58.64 -30.31
C LEU A 12 26.14 -57.67 -29.77
N ARG A 13 27.44 -57.99 -29.91
CA ARG A 13 28.54 -57.07 -29.56
C ARG A 13 28.55 -55.81 -30.43
N ARG A 14 28.30 -55.94 -31.74
CA ARG A 14 28.18 -54.78 -32.66
C ARG A 14 26.95 -53.93 -32.34
N LEU A 15 25.81 -54.55 -32.04
CA LEU A 15 24.60 -53.84 -31.63
C LEU A 15 24.79 -53.08 -30.32
N VAL A 16 25.47 -53.67 -29.33
CA VAL A 16 25.81 -52.99 -28.07
C VAL A 16 26.77 -51.83 -28.32
N GLN A 17 27.79 -51.99 -29.17
CA GLN A 17 28.70 -50.90 -29.51
C GLN A 17 28.01 -49.74 -30.24
N LEU A 18 27.09 -50.04 -31.17
CA LEU A 18 26.26 -49.03 -31.82
C LEU A 18 25.34 -48.32 -30.82
N ALA A 19 24.67 -49.08 -29.95
CA ALA A 19 23.82 -48.51 -28.92
C ALA A 19 24.60 -47.60 -27.95
N VAL A 20 25.78 -48.02 -27.50
CA VAL A 20 26.68 -47.20 -26.67
C VAL A 20 27.15 -45.96 -27.41
N GLY A 21 27.53 -46.09 -28.69
CA GLY A 21 27.93 -44.95 -29.52
C GLY A 21 26.80 -43.92 -29.69
N VAL A 22 25.57 -44.38 -29.95
CA VAL A 22 24.37 -43.53 -30.03
C VAL A 22 24.10 -42.84 -28.69
N LEU A 23 24.15 -43.58 -27.58
CA LEU A 23 23.97 -43.01 -26.24
C LEU A 23 25.02 -41.95 -25.92
N LEU A 24 26.28 -42.17 -26.32
CA LEU A 24 27.37 -41.21 -26.11
C LEU A 24 27.17 -39.93 -26.92
N VAL A 25 26.77 -40.05 -28.20
CA VAL A 25 26.43 -38.89 -29.05
C VAL A 25 25.24 -38.11 -28.47
N LEU A 26 24.19 -38.80 -28.03
CA LEU A 26 23.04 -38.17 -27.37
C LEU A 26 23.44 -37.46 -26.07
N ALA A 27 24.32 -38.06 -25.26
CA ALA A 27 24.81 -37.45 -24.03
C ALA A 27 25.66 -36.20 -24.29
N ILE A 28 26.56 -36.24 -25.29
CA ILE A 28 27.36 -35.08 -25.70
C ILE A 28 26.44 -33.97 -26.25
N GLY A 29 25.49 -34.33 -27.11
CA GLY A 29 24.51 -33.39 -27.65
C GLY A 29 23.66 -32.73 -26.57
N ALA A 30 23.19 -33.51 -25.59
CA ALA A 30 22.46 -32.99 -24.43
C ALA A 30 23.34 -32.08 -23.57
N GLY A 31 24.60 -32.43 -23.35
CA GLY A 31 25.56 -31.61 -22.60
C GLY A 31 25.87 -30.29 -23.30
N ALA A 32 26.06 -30.30 -24.63
CA ALA A 32 26.28 -29.10 -25.42
C ALA A 32 25.04 -28.19 -25.44
N LEU A 33 23.85 -28.77 -25.63
CA LEU A 33 22.58 -28.03 -25.56
C LEU A 33 22.39 -27.40 -24.17
N TRP A 34 22.68 -28.13 -23.10
CA TRP A 34 22.62 -27.61 -21.74
C TRP A 34 23.62 -26.47 -21.51
N ALA A 35 24.85 -26.57 -22.04
CA ALA A 35 25.84 -25.51 -21.94
C ALA A 35 25.40 -24.24 -22.70
N VAL A 36 24.85 -24.38 -23.91
CA VAL A 36 24.29 -23.27 -24.68
C VAL A 36 23.14 -22.62 -23.93
N LEU A 37 22.20 -23.41 -23.41
CA LEU A 37 21.08 -22.92 -22.63
C LEU A 37 21.55 -22.16 -21.38
N ARG A 38 22.55 -22.69 -20.67
CA ARG A 38 23.13 -22.06 -19.50
C ARG A 38 23.77 -20.71 -19.82
N ILE A 39 24.46 -20.59 -20.96
CA ILE A 39 25.05 -19.32 -21.40
C ILE A 39 23.96 -18.33 -21.82
N ALA A 40 22.97 -18.78 -22.59
CA ALA A 40 21.88 -17.94 -23.09
C ALA A 40 20.99 -17.38 -21.95
N LEU A 41 20.84 -18.14 -20.87
CA LEU A 41 20.06 -17.75 -19.69
C LEU A 41 20.91 -17.07 -18.60
N ALA A 42 22.23 -17.02 -18.72
CA ALA A 42 23.08 -16.46 -17.68
C ALA A 42 22.75 -14.98 -17.46
N PRO A 43 22.41 -14.56 -16.23
CA PRO A 43 22.12 -13.17 -15.94
C PRO A 43 23.39 -12.31 -15.99
N ALA A 44 23.26 -11.11 -16.55
CA ALA A 44 24.30 -10.08 -16.41
C ALA A 44 24.41 -9.60 -14.95
N ALA A 45 25.52 -8.92 -14.62
CA ALA A 45 25.73 -8.39 -13.27
C ALA A 45 24.60 -7.42 -12.87
N GLY A 46 23.90 -7.73 -11.78
CA GLY A 46 22.76 -6.96 -11.29
C GLY A 46 21.45 -7.19 -12.06
N GLU A 47 21.44 -8.03 -13.10
CA GLU A 47 20.22 -8.38 -13.84
C GLU A 47 19.27 -9.20 -12.96
N TRP A 48 17.96 -8.97 -13.14
CA TRP A 48 16.94 -9.72 -12.43
C TRP A 48 17.03 -11.20 -12.78
N ALA A 49 17.43 -12.01 -11.79
CA ALA A 49 17.61 -13.44 -11.94
C ALA A 49 16.69 -14.25 -11.01
N THR A 50 16.45 -15.49 -11.41
CA THR A 50 15.78 -16.50 -10.59
C THR A 50 16.46 -17.86 -10.77
N GLU A 51 16.39 -18.71 -9.74
CA GLU A 51 16.93 -20.06 -9.82
C GLU A 51 15.90 -20.99 -10.47
N ILE A 52 16.31 -21.71 -11.50
CA ILE A 52 15.51 -22.74 -12.16
C ILE A 52 16.24 -24.08 -12.14
N GLY A 53 15.49 -25.18 -12.18
CA GLY A 53 16.04 -26.54 -12.16
C GLY A 53 16.16 -27.13 -10.76
N ARG A 54 16.77 -28.31 -10.65
CA ARG A 54 17.00 -29.03 -9.39
C ARG A 54 18.34 -29.76 -9.42
N GLY A 55 19.00 -29.84 -8.27
CA GLY A 55 20.27 -30.58 -8.12
C GLY A 55 21.37 -30.03 -9.03
N PRO A 56 22.13 -30.90 -9.75
CA PRO A 56 23.26 -30.46 -10.58
C PRO A 56 22.86 -29.64 -11.82
N PHE A 57 21.57 -29.56 -12.12
CA PHE A 57 21.04 -28.78 -13.24
C PHE A 57 20.41 -27.45 -12.80
N ALA A 58 20.54 -27.08 -11.52
CA ALA A 58 20.12 -25.77 -11.04
C ALA A 58 20.99 -24.67 -11.69
N LEU A 59 20.35 -23.63 -12.22
CA LEU A 59 21.04 -22.48 -12.79
C LEU A 59 20.33 -21.18 -12.44
N GLN A 60 21.10 -20.13 -12.25
CA GLN A 60 20.60 -18.76 -12.16
C GLN A 60 20.27 -18.28 -13.58
N ALA A 61 18.99 -17.98 -13.81
CA ALA A 61 18.46 -17.58 -15.11
C ALA A 61 17.98 -16.13 -15.09
N SER A 62 18.33 -15.37 -16.12
CA SER A 62 17.79 -14.03 -16.40
C SER A 62 16.28 -14.12 -16.60
N VAL A 63 15.51 -13.43 -15.75
CA VAL A 63 14.05 -13.38 -15.87
C VAL A 63 13.62 -12.71 -17.17
N PRO A 64 14.21 -11.58 -17.62
CA PRO A 64 13.94 -11.05 -18.95
C PRO A 64 14.11 -12.07 -20.08
N GLN A 65 15.19 -12.86 -20.07
CA GLN A 65 15.41 -13.89 -21.09
C GLN A 65 14.43 -15.06 -20.98
N LEU A 66 14.05 -15.46 -19.76
CA LEU A 66 13.02 -16.48 -19.57
C LEU A 66 11.66 -16.06 -20.12
N VAL A 67 11.23 -14.83 -19.84
CA VAL A 67 9.99 -14.27 -20.39
C VAL A 67 10.09 -14.16 -21.91
N TRP A 68 11.23 -13.72 -22.42
CA TRP A 68 11.47 -13.70 -23.85
C TRP A 68 11.34 -15.11 -24.43
N LEU A 69 12.07 -16.11 -23.94
CA LEU A 69 11.95 -17.49 -24.44
C LEU A 69 10.52 -18.03 -24.36
N ALA A 70 9.81 -17.83 -23.25
CA ALA A 70 8.45 -18.32 -23.05
C ALA A 70 7.43 -17.76 -24.06
N THR A 71 7.70 -16.57 -24.62
CA THR A 71 6.88 -15.95 -25.68
C THR A 71 7.31 -16.34 -27.10
N THR A 72 8.24 -17.28 -27.26
CA THR A 72 8.61 -17.84 -28.58
C THR A 72 7.58 -18.87 -29.01
N PRO A 73 7.06 -18.86 -30.26
CA PRO A 73 5.94 -19.72 -30.66
C PRO A 73 6.06 -21.20 -30.29
N TRP A 74 7.14 -21.85 -30.73
CA TRP A 74 7.35 -23.27 -30.45
C TRP A 74 7.55 -23.59 -28.96
N ILE A 75 8.02 -22.64 -28.15
CA ILE A 75 8.14 -22.79 -26.69
C ILE A 75 6.76 -22.59 -26.05
N GLY A 76 6.06 -21.52 -26.42
CA GLY A 76 4.75 -21.18 -25.90
C GLY A 76 3.73 -22.29 -26.10
N GLU A 77 3.68 -22.90 -27.29
CA GLU A 77 2.85 -24.09 -27.56
C GLU A 77 3.14 -25.25 -26.62
N ARG A 78 4.42 -25.48 -26.29
CA ARG A 78 4.85 -26.52 -25.35
C ARG A 78 4.53 -26.19 -23.90
N LEU A 79 4.36 -24.91 -23.58
CA LEU A 79 3.96 -24.44 -22.26
C LEU A 79 2.44 -24.49 -22.06
N HIS A 80 1.64 -24.70 -23.10
CA HIS A 80 0.18 -24.79 -22.97
C HIS A 80 -0.24 -25.88 -21.96
N GLY A 81 -1.05 -25.49 -20.97
CA GLY A 81 -1.52 -26.34 -19.88
C GLY A 81 -0.53 -26.53 -18.72
N VAL A 82 0.70 -25.98 -18.81
CA VAL A 82 1.69 -26.07 -17.73
C VAL A 82 1.23 -25.24 -16.54
N ARG A 83 1.24 -25.85 -15.35
CA ARG A 83 0.88 -25.19 -14.09
C ARG A 83 2.12 -24.92 -13.24
N VAL A 84 2.35 -23.66 -12.92
CA VAL A 84 3.52 -23.19 -12.16
C VAL A 84 3.05 -22.66 -10.80
N ALA A 85 3.69 -23.11 -9.73
CA ALA A 85 3.46 -22.54 -8.40
C ALA A 85 4.15 -21.18 -8.30
N THR A 86 3.40 -20.11 -8.02
CA THR A 86 3.94 -18.77 -7.88
C THR A 86 3.51 -18.13 -6.56
N ARG A 87 4.05 -16.95 -6.24
CA ARG A 87 3.60 -16.15 -5.09
C ARG A 87 2.17 -15.65 -5.23
N LEU A 88 1.64 -15.61 -6.45
CA LEU A 88 0.26 -15.25 -6.74
C LEU A 88 -0.72 -16.41 -6.56
N GLY A 89 -0.21 -17.60 -6.24
CA GLY A 89 -0.95 -18.85 -6.33
C GLY A 89 -0.54 -19.65 -7.58
N PRO A 90 -1.26 -20.75 -7.88
CA PRO A 90 -1.02 -21.52 -9.08
C PRO A 90 -1.36 -20.71 -10.34
N VAL A 91 -0.41 -20.59 -11.25
CA VAL A 91 -0.60 -19.96 -12.56
C VAL A 91 -0.58 -21.04 -13.63
N THR A 92 -1.59 -21.05 -14.49
CA THR A 92 -1.66 -21.93 -15.66
C THR A 92 -1.18 -21.14 -16.87
N LEU A 93 -0.27 -21.73 -17.64
CA LEU A 93 0.24 -21.19 -18.89
C LEU A 93 -0.66 -21.67 -20.03
N GLY A 94 -1.09 -20.75 -20.87
CA GLY A 94 -1.82 -21.00 -22.10
C GLY A 94 -1.06 -20.41 -23.29
N TRP A 95 -1.44 -20.84 -24.48
CA TRP A 95 -0.90 -20.33 -25.73
C TRP A 95 -2.05 -20.03 -26.67
N GLU A 96 -2.07 -18.81 -27.20
CA GLU A 96 -3.02 -18.36 -28.20
C GLU A 96 -2.27 -18.13 -29.51
N PRO A 97 -2.55 -18.90 -30.58
CA PRO A 97 -1.91 -18.73 -31.86
C PRO A 97 -2.35 -17.42 -32.52
N ASP A 98 -1.61 -17.01 -33.56
CA ASP A 98 -2.04 -15.91 -34.41
C ASP A 98 -3.37 -16.25 -35.10
N SER A 99 -4.21 -15.25 -35.24
CA SER A 99 -5.51 -15.35 -35.91
C SER A 99 -5.74 -14.11 -36.78
N PRO A 100 -6.67 -14.17 -37.76
CA PRO A 100 -7.03 -12.99 -38.55
C PRO A 100 -7.46 -11.78 -37.70
N SER A 101 -8.00 -12.04 -36.50
CA SER A 101 -8.40 -11.02 -35.51
C SER A 101 -7.28 -10.59 -34.56
N ASN A 102 -6.24 -11.41 -34.37
CA ASN A 102 -5.10 -11.13 -33.51
C ASN A 102 -3.80 -11.62 -34.17
N PRO A 103 -3.08 -10.76 -34.90
CA PRO A 103 -1.95 -11.17 -35.76
C PRO A 103 -0.68 -11.52 -34.97
N ALA A 104 -0.64 -11.31 -33.65
CA ALA A 104 0.51 -11.64 -32.82
C ALA A 104 0.15 -12.79 -31.86
N PRO A 105 0.85 -13.94 -31.93
CA PRO A 105 0.59 -15.03 -31.00
C PRO A 105 0.97 -14.63 -29.57
N ALA A 106 0.25 -15.14 -28.59
CA ALA A 106 0.33 -14.69 -27.21
C ALA A 106 0.54 -15.85 -26.23
N LEU A 107 1.45 -15.66 -25.28
CA LEU A 107 1.50 -16.46 -24.06
C LEU A 107 0.44 -15.94 -23.10
N VAL A 108 -0.38 -16.83 -22.55
CA VAL A 108 -1.43 -16.50 -21.59
C VAL A 108 -1.02 -17.00 -20.22
N LEU A 109 -1.06 -16.14 -19.20
CA LEU A 109 -0.94 -16.53 -17.79
C LEU A 109 -2.32 -16.39 -17.15
N HIS A 110 -2.84 -17.46 -16.58
CA HIS A 110 -4.12 -17.46 -15.87
C HIS A 110 -3.95 -17.86 -14.41
N CYS A 111 -4.56 -17.13 -13.47
CA CYS A 111 -4.68 -17.56 -12.08
C CYS A 111 -6.12 -17.42 -11.58
N GLU A 112 -6.55 -18.38 -10.75
CA GLU A 112 -7.88 -18.44 -10.16
C GLU A 112 -7.88 -19.32 -8.89
N PRO A 113 -8.16 -18.76 -7.69
CA PRO A 113 -8.04 -17.34 -7.35
C PRO A 113 -6.57 -16.90 -7.31
N CYS A 114 -6.33 -15.60 -7.46
CA CYS A 114 -4.99 -15.02 -7.36
C CYS A 114 -4.81 -14.30 -6.02
N SER A 115 -3.63 -14.39 -5.42
CA SER A 115 -3.29 -13.71 -4.17
C SER A 115 -2.16 -12.69 -4.39
N VAL A 116 -2.49 -11.42 -4.41
CA VAL A 116 -1.51 -10.34 -4.61
C VAL A 116 -0.98 -9.88 -3.25
N PRO A 117 0.31 -10.04 -2.93
CA PRO A 117 0.85 -9.61 -1.64
C PRO A 117 0.74 -8.09 -1.50
N LEU A 118 0.33 -7.64 -0.31
CA LEU A 118 0.19 -6.21 0.01
C LEU A 118 1.35 -5.71 0.88
N PRO A 119 1.73 -4.42 0.78
CA PRO A 119 2.73 -3.84 1.66
C PRO A 119 2.37 -3.96 3.14
N ALA A 120 3.38 -4.06 4.00
CA ALA A 120 3.19 -4.06 5.44
C ALA A 120 2.43 -2.79 5.88
N GLY A 121 1.38 -2.98 6.70
CA GLY A 121 0.59 -1.90 7.30
C GLY A 121 -0.73 -1.55 6.59
N VAL A 122 -1.03 -2.15 5.43
CA VAL A 122 -2.41 -2.16 4.87
C VAL A 122 -3.37 -2.96 5.78
N GLY A 123 -2.81 -3.79 6.67
CA GLY A 123 -3.51 -4.52 7.72
C GLY A 123 -4.12 -5.85 7.27
N GLN A 124 -3.81 -6.26 6.04
CA GLN A 124 -4.02 -7.61 5.51
C GLN A 124 -2.79 -8.02 4.68
N PRO A 125 -2.40 -9.30 4.67
CA PRO A 125 -1.16 -9.74 4.03
C PRO A 125 -1.23 -9.79 2.50
N ALA A 126 -2.44 -10.02 1.95
CA ALA A 126 -2.66 -10.13 0.53
C ALA A 126 -4.07 -9.66 0.14
N LEU A 127 -4.22 -9.33 -1.14
CA LEU A 127 -5.48 -9.09 -1.84
C LEU A 127 -5.82 -10.34 -2.66
N THR A 128 -7.00 -10.91 -2.45
CA THR A 128 -7.49 -12.04 -3.24
C THR A 128 -8.32 -11.53 -4.40
N LEU A 129 -7.89 -11.83 -5.63
CA LEU A 129 -8.63 -11.57 -6.85
C LEU A 129 -9.37 -12.86 -7.26
N PRO A 130 -10.64 -12.77 -7.72
CA PRO A 130 -11.39 -13.96 -8.16
C PRO A 130 -10.67 -14.72 -9.27
N ALA A 131 -10.18 -13.98 -10.27
CA ALA A 131 -9.35 -14.50 -11.35
C ALA A 131 -8.59 -13.35 -12.02
N ALA A 132 -7.47 -13.67 -12.66
CA ALA A 132 -6.73 -12.73 -13.51
C ALA A 132 -6.07 -13.46 -14.67
N GLN A 133 -6.11 -12.83 -15.85
CA GLN A 133 -5.48 -13.32 -17.07
C GLN A 133 -4.57 -12.23 -17.64
N LEU A 134 -3.33 -12.58 -17.93
CA LEU A 134 -2.34 -11.69 -18.56
C LEU A 134 -1.90 -12.31 -19.88
N THR A 135 -2.09 -11.59 -20.99
CA THR A 135 -1.57 -11.99 -22.31
C THR A 135 -0.24 -11.28 -22.58
N LEU A 136 0.73 -12.01 -23.12
CA LEU A 136 2.07 -11.54 -23.48
C LEU A 136 2.33 -11.84 -24.95
N SER A 137 2.32 -10.80 -25.77
CA SER A 137 2.73 -10.83 -27.17
C SER A 137 4.03 -10.07 -27.35
N ARG A 138 4.82 -10.46 -28.35
CA ARG A 138 6.05 -9.76 -28.69
C ARG A 138 5.74 -8.62 -29.64
N THR A 139 6.23 -7.44 -29.32
CA THR A 139 6.16 -6.28 -30.22
C THR A 139 7.45 -6.19 -31.04
N LEU A 140 7.34 -6.10 -32.36
CA LEU A 140 8.50 -5.83 -33.23
C LEU A 140 8.84 -4.33 -33.16
N THR A 141 9.99 -3.99 -32.57
CA THR A 141 10.49 -2.61 -32.55
C THR A 141 11.56 -2.42 -33.63
N ALA A 142 11.66 -1.22 -34.20
CA ALA A 142 12.63 -0.89 -35.24
C ALA A 142 14.11 -1.01 -34.78
N GLN A 143 14.34 -1.08 -33.46
CA GLN A 143 15.66 -1.03 -32.83
C GLN A 143 16.11 -2.38 -32.24
N ASN A 144 15.40 -3.47 -32.52
CA ASN A 144 15.70 -4.81 -31.99
C ASN A 144 15.62 -4.89 -30.44
N ASP A 145 14.88 -3.97 -29.83
CA ASP A 145 14.63 -3.95 -28.39
C ASP A 145 13.58 -5.00 -28.03
N GLN A 146 13.83 -5.73 -26.94
CA GLN A 146 12.86 -6.65 -26.36
C GLN A 146 11.69 -5.84 -25.79
N ALA A 147 10.56 -5.91 -26.48
CA ALA A 147 9.31 -5.29 -26.09
C ALA A 147 8.19 -6.33 -26.06
N LEU A 148 7.32 -6.18 -25.08
CA LEU A 148 6.15 -7.01 -24.87
C LEU A 148 4.92 -6.12 -24.71
N ASP A 149 3.77 -6.63 -25.12
CA ASP A 149 2.49 -5.97 -24.92
C ASP A 149 1.38 -7.00 -24.75
N GLY A 150 0.23 -6.53 -24.28
CA GLY A 150 -0.96 -7.35 -24.22
C GLY A 150 -2.05 -6.76 -23.34
N LEU A 151 -2.90 -7.64 -22.85
CA LEU A 151 -4.06 -7.35 -22.03
C LEU A 151 -3.90 -7.97 -20.64
N LEU A 152 -4.39 -7.25 -19.65
CA LEU A 152 -4.62 -7.73 -18.30
C LEU A 152 -6.13 -7.70 -18.03
N LEU A 153 -6.73 -8.88 -17.91
CA LEU A 153 -8.14 -9.05 -17.59
C LEU A 153 -8.26 -9.44 -16.12
N LEU A 154 -9.11 -8.73 -15.37
CA LEU A 154 -9.32 -8.95 -13.94
C LEU A 154 -10.79 -9.29 -13.69
N GLY A 155 -11.03 -10.33 -12.90
CA GLY A 155 -12.38 -10.80 -12.57
C GLY A 155 -13.01 -11.76 -13.58
N ALA A 156 -12.38 -12.01 -14.74
CA ALA A 156 -12.86 -12.98 -15.72
C ALA A 156 -12.36 -14.41 -15.43
N ARG A 157 -13.24 -15.41 -15.58
CA ARG A 157 -12.86 -16.82 -15.67
C ARG A 157 -12.39 -17.15 -17.08
N ALA A 158 -11.10 -17.00 -17.36
CA ALA A 158 -10.54 -17.50 -18.59
C ALA A 158 -10.51 -19.03 -18.55
N LEU A 159 -11.25 -19.68 -19.48
CA LEU A 159 -11.16 -21.07 -19.97
C LEU A 159 -12.52 -21.64 -20.44
N ALA A 160 -13.64 -20.90 -20.34
CA ALA A 160 -14.95 -21.36 -20.80
C ALA A 160 -15.52 -20.44 -21.92
N PRO A 161 -16.23 -21.00 -22.92
CA PRO A 161 -16.90 -20.21 -23.96
C PRO A 161 -18.03 -19.30 -23.43
N ASP A 162 -18.52 -19.56 -22.21
CA ASP A 162 -19.53 -18.74 -21.50
C ASP A 162 -18.91 -17.82 -20.42
N ALA A 163 -17.62 -17.49 -20.54
CA ALA A 163 -16.92 -16.68 -19.53
C ALA A 163 -17.61 -15.32 -19.31
N GLU A 164 -17.91 -15.01 -18.04
CA GLU A 164 -18.33 -13.67 -17.64
C GLU A 164 -17.29 -12.64 -18.11
N ALA A 165 -17.77 -11.52 -18.65
CA ALA A 165 -16.92 -10.42 -19.07
C ALA A 165 -16.02 -9.97 -17.90
N PRO A 166 -14.75 -9.60 -18.16
CA PRO A 166 -13.87 -9.11 -17.12
C PRO A 166 -14.44 -7.86 -16.46
N LEU A 167 -14.28 -7.76 -15.14
CA LEU A 167 -14.63 -6.53 -14.40
C LEU A 167 -13.76 -5.37 -14.85
N LEU A 168 -12.44 -5.60 -15.00
CA LEU A 168 -11.50 -4.59 -15.46
C LEU A 168 -10.59 -5.16 -16.55
N THR A 169 -10.34 -4.33 -17.55
CA THR A 169 -9.41 -4.61 -18.65
C THR A 169 -8.37 -3.50 -18.71
N ALA A 170 -7.09 -3.88 -18.71
CA ALA A 170 -5.97 -2.99 -18.95
C ALA A 170 -5.20 -3.41 -20.20
N HIS A 171 -4.72 -2.42 -20.95
CA HIS A 171 -3.61 -2.62 -21.86
C HIS A 171 -2.30 -2.46 -21.10
N TRP A 172 -1.31 -3.27 -21.41
CA TRP A 172 0.01 -3.10 -20.83
C TRP A 172 1.08 -3.23 -21.90
N GLN A 173 2.21 -2.60 -21.63
CA GLN A 173 3.43 -2.70 -22.43
C GLN A 173 4.61 -2.83 -21.48
N ALA A 174 5.62 -3.60 -21.88
CA ALA A 174 6.89 -3.65 -21.20
C ALA A 174 8.05 -3.52 -22.19
N ARG A 175 9.09 -2.82 -21.75
CA ARG A 175 10.35 -2.70 -22.49
C ARG A 175 11.50 -3.06 -21.57
N ARG A 176 12.54 -3.65 -22.13
CA ARG A 176 13.77 -3.92 -21.38
C ARG A 176 14.36 -2.59 -20.90
N ALA A 177 14.62 -2.49 -19.60
CA ALA A 177 15.17 -1.30 -18.96
C ALA A 177 16.24 -1.72 -17.94
N GLY A 178 17.51 -1.50 -18.29
CA GLY A 178 18.65 -1.89 -17.45
C GLY A 178 18.59 -3.37 -17.02
N PRO A 179 18.54 -3.68 -15.71
CA PRO A 179 18.54 -5.05 -15.21
C PRO A 179 17.18 -5.78 -15.29
N GLY A 180 16.12 -5.15 -15.80
CA GLY A 180 14.79 -5.78 -15.83
C GLY A 180 13.82 -5.16 -16.82
N TRP A 181 12.59 -4.91 -16.36
CA TRP A 181 11.48 -4.46 -17.20
C TRP A 181 10.88 -3.16 -16.68
N ALA A 182 10.74 -2.19 -17.58
CA ALA A 182 9.86 -1.06 -17.40
C ALA A 182 8.48 -1.44 -17.93
N VAL A 183 7.50 -1.58 -17.04
CA VAL A 183 6.13 -1.98 -17.36
C VAL A 183 5.20 -0.79 -17.19
N ARG A 184 4.37 -0.50 -18.21
CA ARG A 184 3.28 0.46 -18.13
C ARG A 184 1.96 -0.27 -18.29
N LEU A 185 1.05 -0.09 -17.35
CA LEU A 185 -0.33 -0.55 -17.43
C LEU A 185 -1.26 0.65 -17.56
N ASN A 186 -2.30 0.51 -18.38
CA ASN A 186 -3.33 1.52 -18.58
C ASN A 186 -4.71 0.86 -18.55
N TRP A 187 -5.43 1.11 -17.47
CA TRP A 187 -6.86 0.88 -17.37
C TRP A 187 -7.57 2.14 -17.87
N GLY A 188 -8.33 2.01 -18.96
CA GLY A 188 -9.23 3.06 -19.42
C GLY A 188 -10.32 3.39 -18.38
N GLU A 189 -11.29 4.21 -18.76
CA GLU A 189 -12.40 4.53 -17.87
C GLU A 189 -13.24 3.29 -17.58
N HIS A 190 -13.20 2.81 -16.34
CA HIS A 190 -14.08 1.75 -15.85
C HIS A 190 -14.99 2.30 -14.74
N PRO A 191 -16.23 1.81 -14.61
CA PRO A 191 -17.09 2.16 -13.49
C PRO A 191 -16.39 1.96 -12.15
N VAL A 192 -16.52 2.93 -11.24
CA VAL A 192 -15.97 2.82 -9.87
C VAL A 192 -16.47 1.56 -9.17
N ARG A 193 -17.72 1.17 -9.44
CA ARG A 193 -18.33 -0.05 -8.89
C ARG A 193 -17.53 -1.31 -9.23
N ASP A 194 -16.96 -1.40 -10.43
CA ASP A 194 -16.24 -2.59 -10.89
C ASP A 194 -14.89 -2.70 -10.20
N TRP A 195 -14.22 -1.56 -9.97
CA TRP A 195 -13.03 -1.49 -9.11
C TRP A 195 -13.32 -1.95 -7.69
N LEU A 196 -14.45 -1.52 -7.10
CA LEU A 196 -14.84 -1.94 -5.76
C LEU A 196 -15.21 -3.42 -5.70
N ALA A 197 -15.94 -3.93 -6.69
CA ALA A 197 -16.30 -5.34 -6.81
C ALA A 197 -15.05 -6.22 -6.95
N LEU A 198 -14.01 -5.75 -7.64
CA LEU A 198 -12.74 -6.46 -7.73
C LEU A 198 -11.95 -6.43 -6.42
N LEU A 199 -11.82 -5.25 -5.80
CA LEU A 199 -10.94 -5.05 -4.63
C LEU A 199 -11.55 -5.54 -3.32
N ALA A 200 -12.88 -5.49 -3.21
CA ALA A 200 -13.62 -5.87 -2.02
C ALA A 200 -15.02 -6.38 -2.40
N PRO A 201 -15.12 -7.57 -3.04
CA PRO A 201 -16.40 -8.13 -3.50
C PRO A 201 -17.41 -8.36 -2.38
N GLN A 202 -16.95 -8.44 -1.12
CA GLN A 202 -17.79 -8.69 0.05
C GLN A 202 -18.32 -7.40 0.72
N LEU A 203 -18.15 -6.23 0.11
CA LEU A 203 -18.70 -5.00 0.66
C LEU A 203 -20.23 -5.02 0.66
N PRO A 204 -20.89 -4.93 1.82
CA PRO A 204 -22.36 -4.89 1.87
C PRO A 204 -22.91 -3.65 1.16
N GLU A 205 -22.14 -2.57 1.08
CA GLU A 205 -22.51 -1.35 0.38
C GLU A 205 -22.69 -1.55 -1.13
N LEU A 206 -22.00 -2.51 -1.77
CA LEU A 206 -22.13 -2.79 -3.20
C LEU A 206 -23.54 -3.29 -3.60
N ALA A 207 -24.27 -3.87 -2.65
CA ALA A 207 -25.60 -4.42 -2.88
C ALA A 207 -26.71 -3.36 -2.78
N ARG A 208 -26.50 -2.28 -2.02
CA ARG A 208 -27.54 -1.30 -1.67
C ARG A 208 -27.27 0.11 -2.20
N ALA A 209 -26.00 0.48 -2.34
CA ALA A 209 -25.62 1.83 -2.75
C ALA A 209 -25.64 1.95 -4.27
N ARG A 210 -26.15 3.08 -4.75
CA ARG A 210 -25.90 3.53 -6.11
C ARG A 210 -24.54 4.21 -6.14
N ILE A 211 -23.60 3.64 -6.88
CA ILE A 211 -22.22 4.13 -6.99
C ILE A 211 -21.97 4.46 -8.46
N ASP A 212 -21.94 5.75 -8.77
CA ASP A 212 -21.73 6.28 -10.11
C ASP A 212 -20.31 6.88 -10.25
N GLY A 213 -19.90 7.12 -11.49
CA GLY A 213 -18.59 7.67 -11.85
C GLY A 213 -17.61 6.62 -12.38
N THR A 214 -16.51 7.10 -12.92
CA THR A 214 -15.46 6.26 -13.53
C THR A 214 -14.11 6.50 -12.87
N LEU A 215 -13.28 5.45 -12.90
CA LEU A 215 -11.87 5.48 -12.52
C LEU A 215 -11.06 4.93 -13.69
N ALA A 216 -10.22 5.79 -14.28
CA ALA A 216 -9.10 5.37 -15.11
C ALA A 216 -7.83 5.33 -14.26
N LEU A 217 -6.93 4.40 -14.57
CA LEU A 217 -5.68 4.24 -13.82
C LEU A 217 -4.54 3.95 -14.78
N SER A 218 -3.48 4.73 -14.70
CA SER A 218 -2.19 4.35 -15.26
C SER A 218 -1.21 3.97 -14.16
N ALA A 219 -0.39 2.95 -14.41
CA ALA A 219 0.65 2.50 -13.50
C ALA A 219 1.96 2.28 -14.25
N ASP A 220 3.04 2.90 -13.78
CA ASP A 220 4.40 2.64 -14.25
C ASP A 220 5.15 1.86 -13.16
N LEU A 221 5.68 0.70 -13.53
CA LEU A 221 6.36 -0.24 -12.64
C LEU A 221 7.76 -0.54 -13.15
N GLN A 222 8.78 -0.37 -12.31
CA GLN A 222 10.14 -0.85 -12.61
C GLN A 222 10.42 -2.14 -11.85
N LEU A 223 10.73 -3.19 -12.61
CA LEU A 223 11.11 -4.50 -12.06
C LEU A 223 12.62 -4.70 -12.25
N PRO A 224 13.35 -5.23 -11.25
CA PRO A 224 12.86 -5.87 -10.02
C PRO A 224 12.75 -4.95 -8.79
N GLU A 225 13.11 -3.68 -8.92
CA GLU A 225 13.17 -2.68 -7.83
C GLU A 225 11.81 -2.40 -7.17
N ARG A 226 10.71 -2.72 -7.86
CA ARG A 226 9.31 -2.53 -7.44
C ARG A 226 8.96 -1.07 -7.15
N THR A 227 9.60 -0.13 -7.85
CA THR A 227 9.11 1.25 -7.84
C THR A 227 7.80 1.28 -8.63
N LEU A 228 6.78 1.88 -8.03
CA LEU A 228 5.43 1.97 -8.56
C LEU A 228 4.98 3.42 -8.53
N GLN A 229 4.64 3.94 -9.70
CA GLN A 229 4.00 5.24 -9.87
C GLN A 229 2.57 5.01 -10.34
N LEU A 230 1.61 5.69 -9.72
CA LEU A 230 0.19 5.60 -10.05
C LEU A 230 -0.32 6.96 -10.49
N ALA A 231 -1.13 6.97 -11.55
CA ALA A 231 -1.85 8.14 -12.04
C ALA A 231 -3.34 7.80 -12.20
N PRO A 232 -4.11 7.78 -11.10
CA PRO A 232 -5.55 7.64 -11.12
C PRO A 232 -6.25 8.91 -11.61
N VAL A 233 -7.33 8.75 -12.37
CA VAL A 233 -8.24 9.83 -12.78
C VAL A 233 -9.66 9.40 -12.42
N LEU A 234 -10.26 10.11 -11.46
CA LEU A 234 -11.63 9.91 -11.03
C LEU A 234 -12.54 10.96 -11.66
N GLN A 235 -13.67 10.53 -12.24
CA GLN A 235 -14.64 11.43 -12.84
C GLN A 235 -16.06 11.11 -12.34
N GLY A 236 -16.82 12.15 -12.00
CA GLY A 236 -18.25 12.04 -11.71
C GLY A 236 -18.61 11.12 -10.54
N VAL A 237 -17.69 10.88 -9.60
CA VAL A 237 -17.92 9.95 -8.49
C VAL A 237 -19.09 10.43 -7.64
N SER A 238 -20.10 9.58 -7.48
CA SER A 238 -21.16 9.80 -6.51
C SER A 238 -21.63 8.52 -5.86
N VAL A 239 -22.11 8.64 -4.62
CA VAL A 239 -22.57 7.52 -3.82
C VAL A 239 -23.89 7.93 -3.20
N GLN A 240 -24.92 7.10 -3.34
CA GLN A 240 -26.25 7.33 -2.77
C GLN A 240 -26.81 6.03 -2.19
N GLY A 241 -27.66 6.13 -1.16
CA GLY A 241 -28.33 4.99 -0.55
C GLY A 241 -27.61 4.36 0.64
N LEU A 242 -26.60 5.03 1.23
CA LEU A 242 -25.98 4.61 2.49
C LEU A 242 -26.63 5.24 3.74
N GLY A 243 -27.53 6.21 3.56
CA GLY A 243 -28.34 6.78 4.63
C GLY A 243 -27.68 7.93 5.40
N THR A 244 -26.63 8.55 4.85
CA THR A 244 -25.92 9.65 5.52
C THR A 244 -26.79 10.90 5.71
N GLU A 245 -27.87 11.08 4.96
CA GLU A 245 -28.84 12.18 5.12
C GLU A 245 -29.47 12.22 6.52
N ALA A 246 -29.64 11.04 7.16
CA ALA A 246 -30.12 10.96 8.53
C ALA A 246 -29.17 11.64 9.53
N TRP A 247 -27.91 11.86 9.16
CA TRP A 247 -26.89 12.47 10.03
C TRP A 247 -26.90 13.99 10.03
N ALA A 248 -27.68 14.61 9.13
CA ALA A 248 -27.92 16.06 9.13
C ALA A 248 -28.43 16.55 10.49
N HIS A 249 -29.21 15.71 11.18
CA HIS A 249 -29.78 16.00 12.50
C HIS A 249 -29.21 15.14 13.63
N LEU A 250 -28.16 14.35 13.37
CA LEU A 250 -27.57 13.49 14.39
C LEU A 250 -27.02 14.30 15.59
N HIS A 251 -27.23 13.75 16.76
CA HIS A 251 -26.73 14.26 18.03
C HIS A 251 -25.60 13.35 18.53
N SER A 252 -24.51 13.96 18.99
CA SER A 252 -23.41 13.20 19.56
C SER A 252 -23.80 12.61 20.92
N SER A 253 -23.45 11.35 21.15
CA SER A 253 -23.53 10.70 22.47
C SER A 253 -22.37 11.10 23.39
N CYS A 254 -21.34 11.77 22.86
CA CYS A 254 -20.12 12.12 23.58
C CYS A 254 -20.25 13.31 24.55
N GLY A 255 -21.41 13.98 24.60
CA GLY A 255 -21.64 15.07 25.54
C GLY A 255 -22.49 16.22 24.98
N PRO A 256 -22.52 17.37 25.68
CA PRO A 256 -23.30 18.53 25.28
C PRO A 256 -22.92 19.01 23.87
N ARG A 257 -23.91 19.49 23.10
CA ARG A 257 -23.63 20.09 21.79
C ARG A 257 -22.73 21.30 21.94
N VAL A 258 -21.68 21.35 21.14
CA VAL A 258 -21.02 22.61 20.83
C VAL A 258 -21.60 23.13 19.53
N ALA A 259 -22.14 24.34 19.57
CA ALA A 259 -22.15 25.19 18.39
C ALA A 259 -20.68 25.57 18.13
N VAL A 260 -19.93 24.67 17.49
CA VAL A 260 -18.55 24.97 17.14
C VAL A 260 -18.61 26.01 16.04
N ASP A 261 -18.07 27.19 16.31
CA ASP A 261 -17.78 28.15 15.27
C ASP A 261 -16.77 27.52 14.31
N ALA A 262 -17.20 27.23 13.07
CA ALA A 262 -16.35 26.70 12.02
C ALA A 262 -15.17 27.64 11.70
N ARG A 263 -15.27 28.93 12.08
CA ARG A 263 -14.19 29.92 11.95
C ARG A 263 -13.37 30.09 13.24
N GLY A 264 -13.72 29.37 14.30
CA GLY A 264 -13.02 29.40 15.58
C GLY A 264 -11.64 28.78 15.50
N TRP A 265 -10.82 29.05 16.51
CA TRP A 265 -9.44 28.55 16.59
C TRP A 265 -9.35 27.03 16.58
N LEU A 266 -10.27 26.34 17.27
CA LEU A 266 -10.26 24.88 17.30
C LEU A 266 -10.53 24.27 15.92
N ALA A 267 -11.56 24.73 15.22
CA ALA A 267 -11.88 24.29 13.87
C ALA A 267 -10.68 24.47 12.93
N ARG A 268 -10.08 25.66 12.92
CA ARG A 268 -8.89 25.97 12.09
C ARG A 268 -7.68 25.12 12.46
N ALA A 269 -7.44 24.90 13.75
CA ALA A 269 -6.33 24.07 14.21
C ALA A 269 -6.53 22.60 13.82
N VAL A 270 -7.75 22.08 13.92
CA VAL A 270 -8.09 20.71 13.51
C VAL A 270 -7.94 20.54 12.01
N LEU A 271 -8.46 21.47 11.20
CA LEU A 271 -8.24 21.44 9.75
C LEU A 271 -6.74 21.51 9.41
N ALA A 272 -5.98 22.39 10.05
CA ALA A 272 -4.53 22.47 9.84
C ALA A 272 -3.79 21.17 10.21
N ALA A 273 -4.27 20.45 11.24
CA ALA A 273 -3.64 19.26 11.79
C ALA A 273 -4.00 17.96 11.05
N GLU A 274 -5.24 17.85 10.57
CA GLU A 274 -5.83 16.62 10.06
C GLU A 274 -6.15 16.69 8.55
N ASP A 275 -6.52 17.86 8.02
CA ASP A 275 -7.00 18.00 6.65
C ASP A 275 -6.94 19.45 6.13
N GLN A 276 -5.76 19.86 5.65
CA GLN A 276 -5.51 21.25 5.26
C GLN A 276 -6.29 21.69 4.01
N ARG A 277 -6.71 20.73 3.20
CA ARG A 277 -7.43 20.91 1.94
C ARG A 277 -8.88 20.49 2.06
N PHE A 278 -9.39 20.42 3.29
CA PHE A 278 -10.76 19.98 3.58
C PHE A 278 -11.81 20.63 2.69
N ASP A 279 -11.72 21.94 2.42
CA ASP A 279 -12.69 22.67 1.59
C ASP A 279 -12.49 22.46 0.07
N GLU A 280 -11.39 21.83 -0.35
CA GLU A 280 -10.96 21.71 -1.75
C GLU A 280 -11.33 20.35 -2.38
N HIS A 281 -11.65 19.33 -1.57
CA HIS A 281 -11.85 17.96 -2.06
C HIS A 281 -13.24 17.39 -1.73
N PRO A 282 -13.77 16.43 -2.50
CA PRO A 282 -15.11 15.83 -2.28
C PRO A 282 -15.07 14.66 -1.27
N GLY A 283 -14.43 14.88 -0.11
CA GLY A 283 -14.28 13.88 0.95
C GLY A 283 -13.13 12.89 0.78
N TYR A 284 -12.40 12.95 -0.33
CA TYR A 284 -11.15 12.21 -0.55
C TYR A 284 -10.13 13.11 -1.25
N ASP A 285 -8.87 13.10 -0.80
CA ASP A 285 -7.79 13.87 -1.41
C ASP A 285 -6.86 12.92 -2.20
N LEU A 286 -7.03 12.92 -3.53
CA LEU A 286 -6.26 12.06 -4.42
C LEU A 286 -4.79 12.47 -4.49
N GLU A 287 -4.51 13.77 -4.41
CA GLU A 287 -3.15 14.30 -4.46
C GLU A 287 -2.37 13.96 -3.18
N GLU A 288 -3.01 14.08 -2.01
CA GLU A 288 -2.43 13.66 -0.73
C GLU A 288 -2.25 12.14 -0.66
N LEU A 289 -3.18 11.36 -1.22
CA LEU A 289 -3.05 9.90 -1.34
C LEU A 289 -1.82 9.54 -2.16
N LEU A 290 -1.64 10.12 -3.34
CA LEU A 290 -0.49 9.87 -4.21
C LEU A 290 0.83 10.32 -3.58
N THR A 291 0.84 11.49 -2.94
CA THR A 291 2.01 12.02 -2.23
C THR A 291 2.42 11.12 -1.07
N THR A 292 1.45 10.60 -0.34
CA THR A 292 1.67 9.66 0.77
C THR A 292 2.18 8.31 0.27
N LEU A 293 1.61 7.78 -0.82
CA LEU A 293 2.08 6.54 -1.43
C LEU A 293 3.55 6.65 -1.88
N HIS A 294 3.90 7.74 -2.55
CA HIS A 294 5.28 8.00 -2.98
C HIS A 294 6.24 8.10 -1.79
N THR A 295 5.86 8.87 -0.76
CA THR A 295 6.67 9.05 0.46
C THR A 295 6.88 7.73 1.21
N ASN A 296 5.83 6.92 1.35
CA ASN A 296 5.90 5.63 2.04
C ASN A 296 6.73 4.61 1.25
N GLN A 297 6.68 4.65 -0.09
CA GLN A 297 7.53 3.81 -0.94
C GLN A 297 9.01 4.15 -0.77
N GLN A 298 9.38 5.44 -0.79
CA GLN A 298 10.76 5.88 -0.56
C GLN A 298 11.29 5.48 0.82
N ARG A 299 10.42 5.44 1.84
CA ARG A 299 10.77 5.05 3.21
C ARG A 299 10.72 3.55 3.47
N GLY A 300 10.15 2.76 2.56
CA GLY A 300 9.92 1.32 2.74
C GLY A 300 8.95 0.96 3.87
N ALA A 301 8.23 1.94 4.44
CA ALA A 301 7.32 1.77 5.57
C ALA A 301 6.23 2.85 5.55
N ILE A 302 5.10 2.56 6.22
CA ILE A 302 4.04 3.56 6.40
C ILE A 302 4.50 4.62 7.38
N ALA A 303 4.86 5.79 6.86
CA ALA A 303 5.28 6.94 7.66
C ALA A 303 4.21 8.03 7.73
N ARG A 304 3.34 8.13 6.71
CA ARG A 304 2.23 9.09 6.62
C ARG A 304 0.97 8.37 6.15
N GLY A 305 -0.20 8.85 6.61
CA GLY A 305 -1.50 8.42 6.10
C GLY A 305 -2.13 9.54 5.27
N GLY A 306 -2.86 9.19 4.22
CA GLY A 306 -3.54 10.14 3.34
C GLY A 306 -5.05 10.13 3.49
N SER A 307 -5.57 9.98 4.72
CA SER A 307 -7.01 10.00 4.98
C SER A 307 -7.50 11.40 5.30
N THR A 308 -8.64 11.79 4.74
CA THR A 308 -9.30 13.09 4.96
C THR A 308 -10.08 13.11 6.27
N LEU A 309 -10.45 14.30 6.75
CA LEU A 309 -11.31 14.45 7.93
C LEU A 309 -12.67 13.75 7.74
N THR A 310 -13.23 13.82 6.53
CA THR A 310 -14.49 13.15 6.19
C THR A 310 -14.38 11.62 6.27
N GLN A 311 -13.26 11.04 5.80
CA GLN A 311 -12.99 9.60 5.97
C GLN A 311 -12.77 9.23 7.45
N GLN A 312 -12.10 10.08 8.22
CA GLN A 312 -11.96 9.87 9.66
C GLN A 312 -13.32 9.91 10.37
N LEU A 313 -14.25 10.78 9.96
CA LEU A 313 -15.61 10.79 10.47
C LEU A 313 -16.36 9.49 10.12
N ALA A 314 -16.27 9.02 8.86
CA ALA A 314 -16.86 7.75 8.44
C ALA A 314 -16.35 6.57 9.28
N LYS A 315 -15.05 6.59 9.61
CA LYS A 315 -14.41 5.61 10.50
C LYS A 315 -15.04 5.61 11.89
N LEU A 316 -15.24 6.79 12.47
CA LEU A 316 -15.81 6.94 13.82
C LEU A 316 -17.27 6.50 13.87
N MET A 317 -18.05 6.79 12.83
CA MET A 317 -19.50 6.57 12.83
C MET A 317 -19.93 5.18 12.38
N VAL A 318 -19.21 4.55 11.44
CA VAL A 318 -19.67 3.33 10.78
C VAL A 318 -18.68 2.19 10.84
N THR A 319 -17.44 2.43 10.39
CA THR A 319 -16.56 1.30 10.01
C THR A 319 -15.64 0.81 11.13
N GLY A 320 -15.47 1.58 12.21
CA GLY A 320 -14.74 1.15 13.40
C GLY A 320 -13.22 0.95 13.21
N GLY A 321 -12.66 0.10 14.08
CA GLY A 321 -11.21 -0.01 14.32
C GLY A 321 -10.45 -1.07 13.50
N GLU A 322 -11.12 -1.89 12.70
CA GLU A 322 -10.44 -2.91 11.87
C GLU A 322 -9.40 -2.27 10.95
N ARG A 323 -8.38 -3.01 10.50
CA ARG A 323 -7.37 -2.49 9.57
C ARG A 323 -7.37 -3.33 8.30
N THR A 324 -8.34 -3.10 7.43
CA THR A 324 -8.46 -3.81 6.14
C THR A 324 -8.68 -2.83 4.99
N LEU A 325 -8.35 -3.26 3.77
CA LEU A 325 -8.61 -2.49 2.54
C LEU A 325 -10.12 -2.29 2.35
N ALA A 326 -10.91 -3.35 2.53
CA ALA A 326 -12.37 -3.30 2.43
C ALA A 326 -12.95 -2.20 3.33
N ARG A 327 -12.55 -2.15 4.60
CA ARG A 327 -12.98 -1.09 5.52
C ARG A 327 -12.55 0.31 5.04
N LYS A 328 -11.35 0.48 4.47
CA LYS A 328 -10.93 1.77 3.89
C LYS A 328 -11.77 2.19 2.70
N LEU A 329 -12.21 1.25 1.86
CA LEU A 329 -13.15 1.52 0.77
C LEU A 329 -14.53 1.92 1.31
N ARG A 330 -14.99 1.31 2.41
CA ARG A 330 -16.22 1.73 3.10
C ARG A 330 -16.13 3.15 3.62
N GLU A 331 -15.03 3.51 4.29
CA GLU A 331 -14.78 4.89 4.73
C GLU A 331 -14.86 5.88 3.56
N TRP A 332 -14.29 5.52 2.41
CA TRP A 332 -14.34 6.34 1.20
C TRP A 332 -15.77 6.50 0.65
N LEU A 333 -16.55 5.41 0.55
CA LEU A 333 -17.94 5.45 0.09
C LEU A 333 -18.81 6.36 0.98
N TYR A 334 -18.72 6.19 2.30
CA TYR A 334 -19.42 7.05 3.25
C TYR A 334 -18.93 8.49 3.22
N ALA A 335 -17.63 8.72 3.00
CA ALA A 335 -17.10 10.07 2.86
C ALA A 335 -17.67 10.79 1.63
N VAL A 336 -17.76 10.10 0.49
CA VAL A 336 -18.35 10.68 -0.73
C VAL A 336 -19.83 11.04 -0.51
N GLU A 337 -20.62 10.12 0.05
CA GLU A 337 -22.05 10.41 0.28
C GLU A 337 -22.25 11.53 1.32
N MET A 338 -21.48 11.56 2.42
CA MET A 338 -21.56 12.64 3.41
C MET A 338 -21.30 14.03 2.81
N GLU A 339 -20.36 14.13 1.86
CA GLU A 339 -20.08 15.41 1.18
C GLU A 339 -21.25 15.88 0.33
N GLN A 340 -22.02 14.93 -0.21
CA GLN A 340 -23.20 15.20 -1.03
C GLN A 340 -24.43 15.54 -0.18
N THR A 341 -24.58 14.92 0.99
CA THR A 341 -25.79 15.03 1.82
C THR A 341 -25.68 16.04 2.96
N LEU A 342 -24.49 16.24 3.54
CA LEU A 342 -24.30 17.04 4.77
C LEU A 342 -23.62 18.39 4.52
N GLY A 343 -22.66 18.44 3.59
CA GLY A 343 -21.79 19.58 3.35
C GLY A 343 -20.72 19.80 4.44
N LYS A 344 -19.70 20.60 4.09
CA LYS A 344 -18.46 20.81 4.87
C LYS A 344 -18.67 21.26 6.31
N ALA A 345 -19.54 22.25 6.51
CA ALA A 345 -19.79 22.81 7.85
C ALA A 345 -20.36 21.75 8.80
N ARG A 346 -21.27 20.91 8.30
CA ARG A 346 -21.89 19.86 9.11
C ARG A 346 -20.94 18.70 9.38
N ILE A 347 -20.16 18.29 8.38
CA ILE A 347 -19.10 17.27 8.54
C ILE A 347 -18.11 17.70 9.61
N LEU A 348 -17.59 18.92 9.54
CA LEU A 348 -16.65 19.43 10.54
C LEU A 348 -17.28 19.49 11.93
N GLN A 349 -18.54 19.93 12.04
CA GLN A 349 -19.25 19.95 13.31
C GLN A 349 -19.43 18.54 13.90
N LEU A 350 -19.84 17.57 13.09
CA LEU A 350 -19.99 16.17 13.53
C LEU A 350 -18.65 15.61 13.98
N TYR A 351 -17.58 15.82 13.21
CA TYR A 351 -16.23 15.40 13.57
C TYR A 351 -15.81 15.99 14.91
N LEU A 352 -15.95 17.31 15.10
CA LEU A 352 -15.57 17.94 16.37
C LEU A 352 -16.41 17.48 17.55
N ASN A 353 -17.62 16.99 17.33
CA ASN A 353 -18.49 16.45 18.38
C ASN A 353 -18.26 14.95 18.66
N LEU A 354 -17.54 14.23 17.81
CA LEU A 354 -17.33 12.78 17.92
C LEU A 354 -15.86 12.38 18.07
N ALA A 355 -14.93 13.24 17.67
CA ALA A 355 -13.52 12.91 17.67
C ALA A 355 -13.04 12.55 19.10
N PRO A 356 -12.16 11.54 19.23
CA PRO A 356 -11.59 11.14 20.51
C PRO A 356 -10.40 12.02 20.89
N TRP A 357 -10.36 12.50 22.13
CA TRP A 357 -9.28 13.32 22.72
C TRP A 357 -8.57 12.63 23.89
N GLY A 358 -8.65 11.29 23.93
CA GLY A 358 -7.99 10.44 24.92
C GLY A 358 -8.97 9.86 25.94
N GLU A 359 -8.44 9.47 27.09
CA GLU A 359 -9.20 8.83 28.15
C GLU A 359 -8.91 9.51 29.50
N THR A 360 -9.87 9.45 30.42
CA THR A 360 -9.64 9.87 31.80
C THR A 360 -8.70 8.89 32.52
N ALA A 361 -8.21 9.26 33.71
CA ALA A 361 -7.41 8.36 34.54
C ALA A 361 -8.12 7.03 34.88
N GLU A 362 -9.46 7.03 34.83
CA GLU A 362 -10.30 5.84 35.05
C GLU A 362 -10.61 5.06 33.76
N GLY A 363 -9.95 5.38 32.64
CA GLY A 363 -10.12 4.69 31.35
C GLY A 363 -11.42 5.04 30.61
N ARG A 364 -12.07 6.18 30.93
CA ARG A 364 -13.29 6.61 30.24
C ARG A 364 -12.92 7.47 29.03
N LEU A 365 -13.50 7.15 27.86
CA LEU A 365 -13.29 7.92 26.63
C LEU A 365 -13.72 9.38 26.79
N VAL A 366 -12.81 10.30 26.47
CA VAL A 366 -13.09 11.73 26.32
C VAL A 366 -13.26 12.01 24.83
N CYS A 367 -14.50 12.04 24.35
CA CYS A 367 -14.82 12.37 22.96
C CYS A 367 -15.66 13.65 22.87
N GLY A 368 -15.55 14.35 21.73
CA GLY A 368 -16.21 15.64 21.54
C GLY A 368 -15.46 16.83 22.12
N ALA A 369 -15.46 17.94 21.38
CA ALA A 369 -14.66 19.12 21.67
C ALA A 369 -15.02 19.78 23.02
N GLU A 370 -16.31 19.78 23.41
CA GLU A 370 -16.72 20.34 24.72
C GLU A 370 -16.13 19.54 25.87
N ALA A 371 -16.27 18.22 25.81
CA ALA A 371 -15.80 17.32 26.85
C ALA A 371 -14.27 17.42 26.94
N ALA A 372 -13.58 17.44 25.79
CA ALA A 372 -12.14 17.63 25.72
C ALA A 372 -11.68 18.97 26.32
N ALA A 373 -12.33 20.09 25.96
CA ALA A 373 -11.99 21.41 26.47
C ALA A 373 -12.18 21.51 28.00
N ARG A 374 -13.28 20.97 28.51
CA ARG A 374 -13.56 20.94 29.96
C ARG A 374 -12.60 20.02 30.69
N HIS A 375 -12.33 18.84 30.15
CA HIS A 375 -11.44 17.87 30.76
C HIS A 375 -10.00 18.37 30.84
N HIS A 376 -9.46 18.87 29.73
CA HIS A 376 -8.04 19.24 29.64
C HIS A 376 -7.71 20.65 30.14
N PHE A 377 -8.68 21.58 30.11
CA PHE A 377 -8.43 23.00 30.39
C PHE A 377 -9.45 23.66 31.32
N ASN A 378 -10.51 22.96 31.72
CA ASN A 378 -11.61 23.50 32.52
C ASN A 378 -12.26 24.78 31.92
N VAL A 379 -12.33 24.86 30.58
CA VAL A 379 -13.01 25.94 29.86
C VAL A 379 -14.03 25.37 28.86
N PRO A 380 -15.10 26.10 28.53
CA PRO A 380 -15.98 25.70 27.42
C PRO A 380 -15.23 25.79 26.09
N ALA A 381 -15.57 24.94 25.11
CA ALA A 381 -14.85 24.85 23.85
C ALA A 381 -14.81 26.18 23.06
N GLN A 382 -15.86 26.99 23.18
CA GLN A 382 -15.95 28.30 22.55
C GLN A 382 -14.98 29.35 23.14
N ARG A 383 -14.44 29.11 24.35
CA ARG A 383 -13.48 30.00 25.02
C ARG A 383 -12.05 29.47 25.00
N LEU A 384 -11.77 28.44 24.20
CA LEU A 384 -10.41 27.96 24.03
C LEU A 384 -9.52 29.07 23.47
N SER A 385 -8.38 29.29 24.13
CA SER A 385 -7.33 30.14 23.58
C SER A 385 -6.70 29.49 22.32
N PRO A 386 -6.02 30.26 21.45
CA PRO A 386 -5.33 29.72 20.29
C PRO A 386 -4.36 28.58 20.66
N ARG A 387 -3.65 28.75 21.78
CA ARG A 387 -2.72 27.75 22.32
C ARG A 387 -3.42 26.45 22.71
N GLN A 388 -4.55 26.55 23.42
CA GLN A 388 -5.35 25.40 23.87
C GLN A 388 -5.99 24.66 22.68
N ALA A 389 -6.51 25.41 21.70
CA ALA A 389 -7.06 24.87 20.46
C ALA A 389 -6.02 24.05 19.67
N ILE A 390 -4.80 24.57 19.52
CA ILE A 390 -3.70 23.85 18.86
C ILE A 390 -3.29 22.60 19.65
N THR A 391 -3.29 22.68 20.98
CA THR A 391 -3.04 21.48 21.82
C THR A 391 -4.07 20.39 21.57
N LEU A 392 -5.37 20.71 21.58
CA LEU A 392 -6.41 19.73 21.29
C LEU A 392 -6.27 19.14 19.88
N ALA A 393 -5.98 19.97 18.87
CA ALA A 393 -5.76 19.49 17.51
C ALA A 393 -4.53 18.56 17.41
N ALA A 394 -3.45 18.86 18.14
CA ALA A 394 -2.25 18.03 18.16
C ALA A 394 -2.48 16.66 18.80
N MET A 395 -3.40 16.54 19.76
CA MET A 395 -3.76 15.27 20.40
C MET A 395 -4.39 14.27 19.41
N LEU A 396 -5.15 14.73 18.40
CA LEU A 396 -5.95 13.87 17.52
C LEU A 396 -5.14 12.82 16.74
N ARG A 397 -3.87 13.11 16.43
CA ARG A 397 -2.97 12.14 15.75
C ARG A 397 -2.83 10.82 16.49
N ASN A 398 -2.81 10.86 17.81
CA ASN A 398 -2.81 9.69 18.68
C ASN A 398 -3.44 10.11 20.02
N PRO A 399 -4.78 10.01 20.16
CA PRO A 399 -5.51 10.59 21.29
C PRO A 399 -5.04 10.08 22.65
N THR A 400 -4.86 8.76 22.78
CA THR A 400 -4.38 8.12 24.01
C THR A 400 -2.99 8.65 24.39
N ARG A 401 -2.02 8.55 23.48
CA ARG A 401 -0.65 9.03 23.73
C ARG A 401 -0.57 10.56 23.90
N GLY A 402 -1.50 11.29 23.29
CA GLY A 402 -1.63 12.74 23.42
C GLY A 402 -2.10 13.13 24.82
N ALA A 403 -3.16 12.49 25.30
CA ALA A 403 -3.70 12.72 26.63
C ALA A 403 -2.74 12.27 27.74
N GLU A 404 -2.09 11.11 27.60
CA GLU A 404 -1.07 10.64 28.56
C GLU A 404 0.07 11.64 28.72
N ARG A 405 0.65 12.10 27.61
CA ARG A 405 1.73 13.11 27.65
C ARG A 405 1.25 14.44 28.21
N TRP A 406 0.02 14.85 27.88
CA TRP A 406 -0.56 16.06 28.45
C TRP A 406 -0.69 15.95 29.98
N ALA A 407 -1.18 14.83 30.49
CA ALA A 407 -1.31 14.60 31.92
C ALA A 407 0.04 14.54 32.65
N SER A 408 1.06 13.93 32.04
CA SER A 408 2.37 13.76 32.68
C SER A 408 3.29 14.98 32.55
N GLU A 409 3.24 15.70 31.42
CA GLU A 409 4.21 16.76 31.08
C GLU A 409 3.57 18.16 30.97
N GLY A 410 2.24 18.28 31.02
CA GLY A 410 1.55 19.54 30.71
C GLY A 410 1.74 19.98 29.25
N SER A 411 2.12 19.06 28.37
CA SER A 411 2.35 19.33 26.95
C SER A 411 2.16 18.09 26.09
N VAL A 412 1.84 18.31 24.83
CA VAL A 412 1.86 17.25 23.80
C VAL A 412 3.16 17.37 22.98
N ASP A 413 3.19 16.74 21.81
CA ASP A 413 4.29 16.87 20.85
C ASP A 413 4.52 18.35 20.44
N ARG A 414 5.58 18.97 20.99
CA ARG A 414 5.89 20.40 20.82
C ARG A 414 6.20 20.77 19.37
N GLU A 415 6.87 19.89 18.63
CA GLU A 415 7.14 20.11 17.21
C GLU A 415 5.84 20.13 16.42
N ARG A 416 4.92 19.22 16.73
CA ARG A 416 3.57 19.21 16.14
C ARG A 416 2.79 20.47 16.45
N LEU A 417 2.92 21.04 17.66
CA LEU A 417 2.25 22.30 18.02
C LEU A 417 2.73 23.47 17.14
N VAL A 418 4.05 23.62 16.98
CA VAL A 418 4.64 24.66 16.12
C VAL A 418 4.20 24.46 14.67
N TRP A 419 4.26 23.21 14.19
CA TRP A 419 3.84 22.88 12.83
C TRP A 419 2.38 23.26 12.59
N ILE A 420 1.44 22.87 13.46
CA ILE A 420 0.02 23.25 13.32
C ILE A 420 -0.13 24.77 13.31
N ALA A 421 0.56 25.47 14.22
CA ALA A 421 0.50 26.93 14.27
C ALA A 421 0.91 27.58 12.94
N ASP A 422 1.95 27.07 12.28
CA ASP A 422 2.40 27.58 10.98
C ASP A 422 1.41 27.28 9.85
N GLN A 423 0.66 26.18 9.93
CA GLN A 423 -0.26 25.71 8.90
C GLN A 423 -1.68 26.30 9.00
N ILE A 424 -2.05 26.94 10.11
CA ILE A 424 -3.39 27.52 10.29
C ILE A 424 -3.70 28.54 9.18
N ARG A 425 -4.86 28.34 8.54
CA ARG A 425 -5.44 29.23 7.53
C ARG A 425 -6.57 30.09 8.13
N GLY A 426 -6.95 31.17 7.45
CA GLY A 426 -8.05 32.06 7.86
C GLY A 426 -7.71 33.05 9.00
N VAL A 427 -6.48 33.07 9.50
CA VAL A 427 -5.99 34.00 10.54
C VAL A 427 -5.00 35.00 9.91
N PRO A 428 -4.94 36.27 10.36
CA PRO A 428 -3.91 37.22 9.92
C PRO A 428 -2.50 36.66 10.10
N VAL A 429 -1.65 36.79 9.07
CA VAL A 429 -0.28 36.24 9.06
C VAL A 429 0.54 36.70 10.27
N ARG A 430 0.37 37.95 10.72
CA ARG A 430 1.04 38.47 11.92
C ARG A 430 0.69 37.67 13.18
N GLN A 431 -0.60 37.40 13.39
CA GLN A 431 -1.08 36.65 14.55
C GLN A 431 -0.62 35.19 14.49
N ARG A 432 -0.65 34.57 13.31
CA ARG A 432 -0.13 33.21 13.10
C ARG A 432 1.36 33.11 13.43
N ARG A 433 2.17 34.03 12.90
CA ARG A 433 3.62 34.07 13.15
C ARG A 433 3.95 34.34 14.61
N ALA A 434 3.20 35.24 15.27
CA ALA A 434 3.37 35.51 16.69
C ALA A 434 3.10 34.26 17.55
N LEU A 435 2.03 33.52 17.25
CA LEU A 435 1.69 32.28 17.93
C LEU A 435 2.75 31.19 17.74
N ALA A 436 3.22 31.00 16.50
CA ALA A 436 4.29 30.05 16.22
C ALA A 436 5.61 30.45 16.90
N ALA A 437 5.95 31.74 16.94
CA ALA A 437 7.13 32.25 17.64
C ALA A 437 7.05 32.02 19.16
N GLN A 438 5.88 32.27 19.75
CA GLN A 438 5.62 31.97 21.16
C GLN A 438 5.86 30.48 21.48
N LEU A 439 5.29 29.58 20.66
CA LEU A 439 5.45 28.13 20.83
C LEU A 439 6.92 27.68 20.71
N ARG A 440 7.68 28.25 19.76
CA ARG A 440 9.11 27.95 19.61
C ARG A 440 9.92 28.43 20.82
N ALA A 441 9.58 29.60 21.38
CA ALA A 441 10.21 30.10 22.60
C ALA A 441 9.92 29.19 23.81
N GLU A 442 8.68 28.74 23.99
CA GLU A 442 8.29 27.76 25.01
C GLU A 442 9.11 26.46 24.88
N GLN A 443 9.29 25.97 23.65
CA GLN A 443 10.09 24.76 23.38
C GLN A 443 11.57 24.95 23.71
N ALA A 444 12.16 26.10 23.35
CA ALA A 444 13.57 26.40 23.63
C ALA A 444 13.88 26.48 25.13
N VAL A 445 12.97 27.06 25.93
CA VAL A 445 13.13 27.15 27.39
C VAL A 445 13.16 25.75 28.02
N VAL A 446 12.26 24.86 27.62
CA VAL A 446 12.22 23.48 28.12
C VAL A 446 13.46 22.68 27.71
N ALA A 447 13.94 22.85 26.48
CA ALA A 447 15.16 22.21 26.01
C ALA A 447 16.39 22.68 26.81
N ALA A 448 16.51 23.98 27.07
CA ALA A 448 17.59 24.54 27.88
C ALA A 448 17.55 24.06 29.35
N ALA A 449 16.36 23.94 29.94
CA ALA A 449 16.19 23.40 31.29
C ALA A 449 16.61 21.92 31.38
N SER A 450 16.26 21.13 30.37
CA SER A 450 16.65 19.71 30.28
C SER A 450 18.17 19.54 30.18
N ILE A 451 18.83 20.34 29.33
CA ILE A 451 20.30 20.32 29.20
C ILE A 451 20.99 20.69 30.52
N ARG A 452 20.48 21.71 31.25
CA ARG A 452 21.02 22.08 32.56
C ARG A 452 20.86 20.97 33.59
N SER A 453 19.71 20.27 33.62
CA SER A 453 19.50 19.15 34.54
C SER A 453 20.45 17.97 34.30
N LEU A 454 20.79 17.69 33.02
CA LEU A 454 21.77 16.67 32.64
C LEU A 454 23.20 17.09 32.99
N SER A 455 23.53 18.38 32.83
CA SER A 455 24.85 18.92 33.21
C SER A 455 25.09 18.89 34.72
N VAL A 456 24.05 19.10 35.55
CA VAL A 456 24.16 19.07 37.02
C VAL A 456 24.27 17.64 37.55
N ALA A 457 23.61 16.67 36.90
CA ALA A 457 23.76 15.26 37.25
C ALA A 457 25.17 14.69 36.92
N GLY A 458 25.89 15.31 35.98
CA GLY A 458 27.26 14.93 35.61
C GLY A 458 28.37 15.51 36.50
N THR A 459 28.03 16.37 37.48
CA THR A 459 29.00 17.05 38.37
C THR A 459 28.78 16.72 39.85
N ALA A 460 28.51 15.46 40.18
CA ALA A 460 28.64 14.99 41.56
C ALA A 460 30.11 14.58 41.80
N PRO A 461 30.86 15.22 42.72
CA PRO A 461 32.21 14.78 43.04
C PRO A 461 32.13 13.45 43.79
N HIS A 462 32.70 12.39 43.22
CA HIS A 462 33.07 11.18 43.96
C HIS A 462 34.12 11.55 45.02
N ALA A 463 33.67 11.95 46.20
CA ALA A 463 34.47 11.93 47.41
C ALA A 463 34.52 10.50 47.95
N SER A 464 35.21 9.61 47.24
CA SER A 464 35.51 8.27 47.75
C SER A 464 36.69 8.37 48.71
N THR A 465 36.37 8.49 50.00
CA THR A 465 37.33 8.33 51.08
C THR A 465 37.84 6.89 51.05
N VAL A 466 39.10 6.71 50.66
CA VAL A 466 39.82 5.44 50.79
C VAL A 466 39.95 5.14 52.29
N ARG A 467 39.22 4.14 52.79
CA ARG A 467 39.55 3.44 54.04
C ARG A 467 40.10 2.07 53.69
N LEU A 468 41.41 1.94 53.85
CA LEU A 468 42.11 0.68 54.03
C LEU A 468 41.65 0.05 55.35
N ALA A 469 41.12 -1.17 55.28
CA ALA A 469 41.12 -2.11 56.39
C ALA A 469 41.16 -3.52 55.80
N GLY A 470 42.32 -4.16 55.90
CA GLY A 470 42.44 -5.60 55.67
C GLY A 470 41.94 -6.38 56.88
N ALA A 471 41.40 -7.57 56.63
CA ALA A 471 41.57 -8.75 57.47
C ALA A 471 41.02 -9.96 56.72
N ALA A 472 41.84 -10.99 56.65
CA ALA A 472 41.55 -12.30 56.11
C ALA A 472 40.52 -13.07 56.97
N VAL A 473 39.96 -14.14 56.40
CA VAL A 473 39.98 -15.53 56.90
C VAL A 473 38.70 -16.28 56.49
N ARG A 474 38.95 -17.40 55.79
CA ARG A 474 38.10 -18.56 55.44
C ARG A 474 37.19 -18.47 54.22
#